data_AF-A0A1L9U0Y3-F1
#
_entry.id   AF-A0A1L9U0Y3-F1
#
_cell.length_a   1.000
_cell.length_b   1.000
_cell.length_c   1.000
_cell.angle_alpha   90.00
_cell.angle_beta   90.00
_cell.angle_gamma   90.00
#
_symmetry.space_group_name_H-M   'P 1'
#
loop_
_entity.id
_entity.type
_entity.pdbx_description
1 polymer ?
#
loop_
_entity_poly.entity_id
_entity_poly.type
_entity_poly.pdbx_seq_one_letter_code
_entity_poly.pdbx_strand_id
1 'polypeptide(L)'
;MPLKLKIRNISRPICQGLENALERAGKREAAQRFRQIQHERFGLSNSEWEGLRSYFMYDELIWISRQRGVSFWYMIEDIMQTPEESRAEEYEPLCAIFMANKRERQVAINEFETARKRIKKSPIYRAMKSRRQCKDWHMADWLVSRCKETGGCCARQCGCCKILGYGTEEWKGHCTPACTCCQKDKGLRYPIALEGYGLVLPFNINPEDSDVFSRRVMDAYVWGLGIGTE
;
A
#
# COMPACT_ATOMS: atom_id res chain seq x y z
N MET A 1 29.56 -5.14 6.29
CA MET A 1 28.28 -5.79 6.67
C MET A 1 28.33 -6.22 8.13
N PRO A 2 27.47 -5.67 9.00
CA PRO A 2 27.39 -6.03 10.42
C PRO A 2 27.30 -7.54 10.67
N LEU A 3 27.86 -8.02 11.79
CA LEU A 3 27.84 -9.44 12.18
C LEU A 3 26.41 -10.02 12.21
N LYS A 4 25.44 -9.25 12.72
CA LYS A 4 24.02 -9.61 12.75
C LYS A 4 23.47 -9.98 11.36
N LEU A 5 23.83 -9.22 10.32
CA LEU A 5 23.39 -9.49 8.94
C LEU A 5 24.07 -10.72 8.33
N LYS A 6 25.34 -11.00 8.69
CA LYS A 6 26.01 -12.25 8.31
C LYS A 6 25.28 -13.46 8.90
N ILE A 7 25.02 -13.43 10.20
CA ILE A 7 24.29 -14.51 10.92
C ILE A 7 22.90 -14.70 10.31
N ARG A 8 22.16 -13.62 10.06
CA ARG A 8 20.85 -13.67 9.38
C ARG A 8 20.92 -14.39 8.04
N ASN A 9 21.92 -14.08 7.23
CA ASN A 9 22.04 -14.64 5.89
C ASN A 9 22.38 -16.13 5.92
N ILE A 10 23.22 -16.56 6.86
CA ILE A 10 23.58 -17.97 7.10
C ILE A 10 22.38 -18.76 7.64
N SER A 11 21.68 -18.22 8.65
CA SER A 11 20.55 -18.88 9.30
C SER A 11 19.24 -18.83 8.51
N ARG A 12 19.17 -18.04 7.42
CA ARG A 12 17.95 -17.81 6.64
C ARG A 12 17.26 -19.10 6.16
N PRO A 13 17.95 -20.09 5.59
CA PRO A 13 17.28 -21.31 5.09
C PRO A 13 16.57 -22.07 6.22
N ILE A 14 17.20 -22.14 7.39
CA ILE A 14 16.64 -22.80 8.58
C ILE A 14 15.42 -22.02 9.08
N CYS A 15 15.54 -20.69 9.22
CA CYS A 15 14.44 -19.85 9.66
C CYS A 15 13.23 -19.95 8.72
N GLN A 16 13.46 -19.90 7.40
CA GLN A 16 12.40 -20.07 6.40
C GLN A 16 11.77 -21.47 6.45
N GLY A 17 12.57 -22.51 6.69
CA GLY A 17 12.07 -23.87 6.89
C GLY A 17 11.09 -23.96 8.06
N LEU A 18 11.44 -23.35 9.19
CA LEU A 18 10.58 -23.27 10.38
C LEU A 18 9.31 -22.44 10.13
N GLU A 19 9.43 -21.26 9.51
CA GLU A 19 8.28 -20.45 9.12
C GLU A 19 7.28 -21.24 8.26
N ASN A 20 7.79 -21.94 7.24
CA ASN A 20 6.95 -22.72 6.33
C ASN A 20 6.30 -23.91 7.05
N ALA A 21 7.01 -24.54 8.00
CA ALA A 21 6.44 -25.62 8.81
C ALA A 21 5.31 -25.11 9.71
N LEU A 22 5.47 -23.93 10.32
CA LEU A 22 4.43 -23.28 11.11
C LEU A 22 3.21 -22.93 10.25
N GLU A 23 3.41 -22.35 9.07
CA GLU A 23 2.29 -22.03 8.16
C GLU A 23 1.54 -23.29 7.68
N ARG A 24 2.27 -24.36 7.31
CA ARG A 24 1.64 -25.64 6.94
C ARG A 24 0.84 -26.29 8.07
N ALA A 25 1.25 -26.06 9.32
CA ALA A 25 0.54 -26.52 10.50
C ALA A 25 -0.64 -25.61 10.90
N GLY A 26 -0.99 -24.60 10.09
CA GLY A 26 -2.03 -23.61 10.42
C GLY A 26 -1.62 -22.60 11.48
N LYS A 27 -0.38 -22.63 11.97
CA LYS A 27 0.15 -21.75 13.03
C LYS A 27 0.70 -20.44 12.44
N ARG A 28 -0.11 -19.76 11.63
CA ARG A 28 0.30 -18.56 10.90
C ARG A 28 0.72 -17.40 11.82
N GLU A 29 0.01 -17.18 12.93
CA GLU A 29 0.37 -16.13 13.89
C GLU A 29 1.75 -16.38 14.51
N ALA A 30 2.06 -17.63 14.88
CA ALA A 30 3.39 -18.01 15.37
C ALA A 30 4.47 -17.79 14.29
N ALA A 31 4.18 -18.08 13.02
CA ALA A 31 5.09 -17.78 11.91
C ALA A 31 5.33 -16.27 11.75
N GLN A 32 4.29 -15.43 11.88
CA GLN A 32 4.41 -13.97 11.84
C GLN A 32 5.22 -13.43 13.02
N ARG A 33 4.95 -13.87 14.26
CA ARG A 33 5.75 -13.51 15.44
C ARG A 33 7.23 -13.89 15.25
N PHE A 34 7.49 -15.06 14.68
CA PHE A 34 8.87 -15.49 14.40
C PHE A 34 9.56 -14.62 13.35
N ARG A 35 8.85 -14.15 12.31
CA ARG A 35 9.39 -13.19 11.32
C ARG A 35 9.67 -11.83 11.95
N GLN A 36 8.79 -11.36 12.84
CA GLN A 36 9.00 -10.12 13.58
C GLN A 36 10.26 -10.21 14.44
N ILE A 37 10.43 -11.29 15.22
CA ILE A 37 11.64 -11.52 16.03
C ILE A 37 12.90 -11.53 15.14
N GLN A 38 12.86 -12.20 13.98
CA GLN A 38 13.99 -12.17 13.05
C GLN A 38 14.30 -10.75 12.56
N HIS A 39 13.28 -9.94 12.26
CA HIS A 39 13.45 -8.56 11.84
C HIS A 39 14.06 -7.70 12.94
N GLU A 40 13.55 -7.78 14.17
CA GLU A 40 14.05 -7.00 15.32
C GLU A 40 15.47 -7.42 15.73
N ARG A 41 15.78 -8.72 15.70
CA ARG A 41 17.09 -9.23 16.13
C ARG A 41 18.19 -8.99 15.11
N PHE A 42 17.88 -9.16 13.83
CA PHE A 42 18.88 -9.10 12.78
C PHE A 42 18.89 -7.80 11.97
N GLY A 43 17.77 -7.07 11.95
CA GLY A 43 17.59 -5.85 11.18
C GLY A 43 17.63 -6.07 9.66
N LEU A 44 17.74 -4.94 8.95
CA LEU A 44 17.91 -4.86 7.51
C LEU A 44 19.26 -4.21 7.16
N SER A 45 19.78 -4.50 5.97
CA SER A 45 20.88 -3.72 5.40
C SER A 45 20.39 -2.34 4.95
N ASN A 46 21.30 -1.39 4.73
CA ASN A 46 20.92 -0.05 4.22
C ASN A 46 20.12 -0.14 2.92
N SER A 47 20.55 -1.00 1.98
CA SER A 47 19.84 -1.23 0.72
C SER A 47 18.45 -1.86 0.90
N GLU A 48 18.29 -2.72 1.91
CA GLU A 48 16.98 -3.27 2.26
C GLU A 48 16.08 -2.24 2.96
N TRP A 49 16.63 -1.35 3.79
CA TRP A 49 15.90 -0.23 4.38
C TRP A 49 15.40 0.75 3.34
N GLU A 50 16.26 1.13 2.39
CA GLU A 50 15.88 1.94 1.23
C GLU A 50 14.80 1.22 0.40
N GLY A 51 14.99 -0.07 0.14
CA GLY A 51 14.01 -0.88 -0.56
C GLY A 51 12.66 -0.94 0.16
N LEU A 52 12.64 -1.03 1.49
CA LEU A 52 11.40 -1.04 2.26
C LEU A 52 10.71 0.32 2.22
N ARG A 53 11.47 1.41 2.33
CA ARG A 53 10.93 2.77 2.20
C ARG A 53 10.30 2.99 0.83
N SER A 54 11.04 2.70 -0.24
CA SER A 54 10.55 2.80 -1.61
C SER A 54 9.34 1.89 -1.84
N TYR A 55 9.32 0.69 -1.26
CA TYR A 55 8.18 -0.23 -1.38
C TYR A 55 6.88 0.44 -0.90
N PHE A 56 6.86 1.03 0.29
CA PHE A 56 5.65 1.69 0.80
C PHE A 56 5.30 2.96 0.03
N MET A 57 6.29 3.79 -0.33
CA MET A 57 6.06 5.01 -1.09
C MET A 57 5.41 4.73 -2.44
N TYR A 58 5.96 3.75 -3.19
CA TYR A 58 5.44 3.41 -4.50
C TYR A 58 4.16 2.58 -4.44
N ASP A 59 3.94 1.76 -3.41
CA ASP A 59 2.62 1.12 -3.19
C ASP A 59 1.54 2.20 -3.09
N GLU A 60 1.72 3.20 -2.23
CA GLU A 60 0.78 4.32 -2.07
C GLU A 60 0.58 5.10 -3.37
N LEU A 61 1.67 5.43 -4.10
CA LEU A 61 1.57 6.15 -5.37
C LEU A 61 0.81 5.35 -6.45
N ILE A 62 0.97 4.03 -6.49
CA ILE A 62 0.18 3.14 -7.35
C ILE A 62 -1.30 3.21 -6.98
N TRP A 63 -1.63 3.20 -5.68
CA TRP A 63 -3.01 3.33 -5.21
C TRP A 63 -3.65 4.66 -5.61
N ILE A 64 -2.95 5.77 -5.38
CA ILE A 64 -3.43 7.12 -5.71
C ILE A 64 -3.62 7.25 -7.21
N SER A 65 -2.60 6.94 -8.02
CA SER A 65 -2.66 7.05 -9.48
C SER A 65 -3.74 6.17 -10.11
N ARG A 66 -4.03 5.01 -9.52
CA ARG A 66 -5.13 4.15 -10.00
C ARG A 66 -6.50 4.78 -9.73
N GLN A 67 -6.76 5.23 -8.51
CA GLN A 67 -8.03 5.88 -8.16
C GLN A 67 -8.21 7.21 -8.94
N ARG A 68 -7.11 7.93 -9.17
CA ARG A 68 -7.07 9.12 -10.03
C ARG A 68 -7.44 8.79 -11.47
N GLY A 69 -6.88 7.71 -12.02
CA GLY A 69 -7.16 7.25 -13.39
C GLY A 69 -8.63 6.87 -13.59
N VAL A 70 -9.25 6.22 -12.61
CA VAL A 70 -10.69 5.93 -12.64
C VAL A 70 -11.52 7.20 -12.67
N SER A 71 -11.16 8.18 -11.84
CA SER A 71 -11.87 9.47 -11.80
C SER A 71 -11.79 10.18 -13.15
N PHE A 72 -10.61 10.21 -13.77
CA PHE A 72 -10.45 10.76 -15.12
C PHE A 72 -11.25 10.00 -16.17
N TRP A 73 -11.30 8.67 -16.09
CA TRP A 73 -12.09 7.86 -17.01
C TRP A 73 -13.58 8.23 -16.97
N TYR A 74 -14.18 8.33 -15.79
CA TYR A 74 -15.57 8.79 -15.66
C TYR A 74 -15.77 10.21 -16.19
N MET A 75 -14.84 11.14 -15.95
CA MET A 75 -14.94 12.49 -16.48
C MET A 75 -14.88 12.53 -18.01
N ILE A 76 -14.02 11.70 -18.61
CA ILE A 76 -13.95 11.56 -20.07
C ILE A 76 -15.28 11.01 -20.60
N GLU A 77 -15.84 9.98 -19.97
CA GLU A 77 -17.16 9.44 -20.34
C GLU A 77 -18.26 10.50 -20.26
N ASP A 78 -18.30 11.29 -19.18
CA ASP A 78 -19.28 12.37 -19.01
C ASP A 78 -19.15 13.43 -20.11
N ILE A 79 -17.93 13.85 -20.45
CA ILE A 79 -17.68 14.79 -21.56
C ILE A 79 -18.14 14.19 -22.89
N MET A 80 -17.93 12.89 -23.13
CA MET A 80 -18.38 12.20 -24.33
C MET A 80 -19.91 12.15 -24.47
N GLN A 81 -20.68 12.51 -23.44
CA GLN A 81 -22.14 12.67 -23.52
C GLN A 81 -22.60 14.10 -23.85
N THR A 82 -21.74 15.12 -23.76
CA THR A 82 -22.10 16.53 -24.07
C THR A 82 -22.18 16.81 -25.58
N PRO A 83 -22.74 17.90 -26.12
CA PRO A 83 -22.69 18.17 -27.56
C PRO A 83 -21.24 18.40 -28.08
N GLU A 84 -20.92 17.94 -29.28
CA GLU A 84 -19.54 17.98 -29.84
C GLU A 84 -18.90 19.38 -29.83
N GLU A 85 -19.70 20.40 -30.14
CA GLU A 85 -19.34 21.82 -30.12
C GLU A 85 -18.85 22.31 -28.74
N SER A 86 -19.26 21.64 -27.67
CA SER A 86 -18.88 21.95 -26.28
C SER A 86 -17.75 21.06 -25.73
N ARG A 87 -17.31 20.03 -26.48
CA ARG A 87 -16.33 19.03 -26.00
C ARG A 87 -14.88 19.42 -26.23
N ALA A 88 -14.60 20.08 -27.35
CA ALA A 88 -13.23 20.18 -27.90
C ALA A 88 -12.25 20.86 -26.92
N GLU A 89 -12.72 21.84 -26.14
CA GLU A 89 -11.88 22.59 -25.21
C GLU A 89 -11.51 21.80 -23.93
N GLU A 90 -12.39 20.92 -23.44
CA GLU A 90 -12.15 20.16 -22.20
C GLU A 90 -11.60 18.74 -22.45
N TYR A 91 -11.93 18.13 -23.60
CA TYR A 91 -11.60 16.72 -23.88
C TYR A 91 -10.11 16.45 -24.05
N GLU A 92 -9.43 17.21 -24.95
CA GLU A 92 -8.02 16.98 -25.25
C GLU A 92 -7.10 17.17 -24.03
N PRO A 93 -7.23 18.24 -23.23
CA PRO A 93 -6.46 18.38 -21.99
C PRO A 93 -6.69 17.24 -21.01
N LEU A 94 -7.94 16.78 -20.86
CA LEU A 94 -8.28 15.69 -19.94
C LEU A 94 -7.66 14.36 -20.38
N CYS A 95 -7.70 14.05 -21.67
CA CYS A 95 -7.03 12.90 -22.27
C CYS A 95 -5.51 12.95 -22.05
N ALA A 96 -4.89 14.12 -22.23
CA ALA A 96 -3.46 14.30 -21.99
C ALA A 96 -3.09 14.03 -20.52
N ILE A 97 -3.88 14.52 -19.56
CA ILE A 97 -3.67 14.30 -18.12
C ILE A 97 -3.89 12.83 -17.76
N PHE A 98 -4.94 12.19 -18.30
CA PHE A 98 -5.19 10.76 -18.08
C PHE A 98 -4.01 9.90 -18.55
N MET A 99 -3.47 10.21 -19.73
CA MET A 99 -2.30 9.52 -20.28
C MET A 99 -1.03 9.80 -19.46
N ALA A 100 -0.84 11.02 -18.95
CA ALA A 100 0.25 11.34 -18.03
C ALA A 100 0.16 10.52 -16.74
N ASN A 101 -1.02 10.46 -16.10
CA ASN A 101 -1.25 9.63 -14.91
C ASN A 101 -0.98 8.14 -15.16
N LYS A 102 -1.31 7.62 -16.36
CA LYS A 102 -0.98 6.23 -16.74
C LYS A 102 0.53 6.01 -16.84
N ARG A 103 1.28 6.98 -17.38
CA ARG A 103 2.77 6.93 -17.43
C ARG A 103 3.38 6.99 -16.04
N GLU A 104 2.92 7.91 -15.20
CA GLU A 104 3.37 8.04 -13.80
C GLU A 104 3.13 6.75 -13.01
N ARG A 105 1.95 6.14 -13.17
CA ARG A 105 1.64 4.84 -12.56
C ARG A 105 2.61 3.76 -13.02
N GLN A 106 2.95 3.72 -14.31
CA GLN A 106 3.88 2.72 -14.83
C GLN A 106 5.29 2.89 -14.25
N VAL A 107 5.75 4.14 -14.09
CA VAL A 107 7.02 4.43 -13.40
C VAL A 107 6.96 3.94 -11.96
N ALA A 108 5.89 4.26 -11.23
CA ALA A 108 5.70 3.80 -9.86
C ALA A 108 5.70 2.26 -9.73
N ILE A 109 5.06 1.54 -10.66
CA ILE A 109 5.08 0.07 -10.72
C ILE A 109 6.51 -0.46 -10.91
N ASN A 110 7.28 0.13 -11.82
CA ASN A 110 8.66 -0.31 -12.09
C ASN A 110 9.56 -0.10 -10.87
N GLU A 111 9.41 1.04 -10.19
CA GLU A 111 10.15 1.36 -8.98
C GLU A 111 9.72 0.49 -7.79
N PHE A 112 8.42 0.25 -7.63
CA PHE A 112 7.88 -0.70 -6.66
C PHE A 112 8.48 -2.10 -6.85
N GLU A 113 8.55 -2.59 -8.09
CA GLU A 113 9.15 -3.90 -8.38
C GLU A 113 10.65 -3.95 -8.09
N THR A 114 11.37 -2.85 -8.35
CA THR A 114 12.79 -2.72 -8.00
C THR A 114 12.98 -2.76 -6.48
N ALA A 115 12.18 -1.98 -5.73
CA ALA A 115 12.15 -1.98 -4.28
C ALA A 115 11.82 -3.36 -3.70
N ARG A 116 10.79 -4.00 -4.25
CA ARG A 116 10.37 -5.37 -3.91
C ARG A 116 11.51 -6.37 -4.06
N LYS A 117 12.27 -6.30 -5.17
CA LYS A 117 13.42 -7.18 -5.41
C LYS A 117 14.51 -7.03 -4.35
N ARG A 118 14.75 -5.81 -3.83
CA ARG A 118 15.75 -5.54 -2.78
C ARG A 118 15.38 -6.21 -1.46
N ILE A 119 14.10 -6.14 -1.08
CA ILE A 119 13.62 -6.69 0.20
C ILE A 119 13.13 -8.13 0.13
N LYS A 120 13.05 -8.75 -1.06
CA LYS A 120 12.38 -10.06 -1.25
C LYS A 120 12.85 -11.20 -0.34
N LYS A 121 14.10 -11.15 0.13
CA LYS A 121 14.70 -12.18 0.99
C LYS A 121 14.63 -11.85 2.49
N SER A 122 14.14 -10.66 2.84
CA SER A 122 14.04 -10.19 4.22
C SER A 122 12.86 -10.88 4.95
N PRO A 123 12.92 -11.01 6.29
CA PRO A 123 11.80 -11.50 7.08
C PRO A 123 10.56 -10.58 6.99
N ILE A 124 10.78 -9.26 6.94
CA ILE A 124 9.70 -8.27 6.83
C ILE A 124 8.89 -8.41 5.54
N TYR A 125 9.55 -8.67 4.40
CA TYR A 125 8.84 -8.91 3.14
C TYR A 125 8.04 -10.22 3.17
N ARG A 126 8.57 -11.27 3.79
CA ARG A 126 7.82 -12.52 3.98
C ARG A 126 6.59 -12.29 4.85
N ALA A 127 6.70 -11.45 5.88
CA ALA A 127 5.58 -11.08 6.72
C ALA A 127 4.51 -10.29 5.95
N MET A 128 4.90 -9.26 5.19
CA MET A 128 3.99 -8.52 4.30
C MET A 128 3.27 -9.44 3.32
N LYS A 129 4.00 -10.36 2.69
CA LYS A 129 3.41 -11.33 1.75
C LYS A 129 2.38 -12.22 2.43
N SER A 130 2.69 -12.79 3.60
CA SER A 130 1.77 -13.62 4.38
C SER A 130 0.55 -12.82 4.87
N ARG A 131 0.74 -11.56 5.28
CA ARG A 131 -0.36 -10.67 5.66
C ARG A 131 -1.30 -10.41 4.49
N ARG A 132 -0.77 -10.04 3.32
CA ARG A 132 -1.58 -9.72 2.13
C ARG A 132 -2.34 -10.93 1.55
N GLN A 133 -1.97 -12.16 1.90
CA GLN A 133 -2.73 -13.36 1.54
C GLN A 133 -4.05 -13.50 2.32
N CYS A 134 -4.25 -12.73 3.39
CA CYS A 134 -5.50 -12.76 4.15
C CYS A 134 -6.58 -11.99 3.44
N LYS A 135 -7.75 -12.59 3.25
CA LYS A 135 -8.82 -11.97 2.47
C LYS A 135 -9.26 -10.61 3.02
N ASP A 136 -9.06 -10.38 4.30
CA ASP A 136 -9.47 -9.24 5.10
C ASP A 136 -8.29 -8.38 5.59
N TRP A 137 -7.09 -8.54 5.04
CA TRP A 137 -5.91 -7.82 5.55
C TRP A 137 -6.12 -6.30 5.59
N HIS A 138 -6.74 -5.77 4.53
CA HIS A 138 -7.11 -4.37 4.34
C HIS A 138 -8.24 -3.91 5.26
N MET A 139 -9.00 -4.83 5.86
CA MET A 139 -10.11 -4.56 6.78
C MET A 139 -9.68 -4.64 8.25
N ALA A 140 -8.37 -4.63 8.54
CA ALA A 140 -7.88 -4.55 9.91
C ALA A 140 -8.53 -3.37 10.64
N ASP A 141 -8.97 -3.57 11.89
CA ASP A 141 -9.71 -2.56 12.67
C ASP A 141 -9.02 -1.21 12.71
N TRP A 142 -7.69 -1.22 12.83
CA TRP A 142 -6.90 0.00 12.82
C TRP A 142 -6.97 0.75 11.47
N LEU A 143 -6.90 0.05 10.34
CA LEU A 143 -7.01 0.66 9.00
C LEU A 143 -8.41 1.24 8.77
N VAL A 144 -9.43 0.49 9.19
CA VAL A 144 -10.83 0.94 9.12
C VAL A 144 -11.04 2.18 9.98
N SER A 145 -10.53 2.17 11.21
CA SER A 145 -10.63 3.30 12.14
C SER A 145 -9.90 4.52 11.57
N ARG A 146 -8.70 4.32 11.01
CA ARG A 146 -7.94 5.40 10.40
C ARG A 146 -8.66 6.02 9.20
N CYS A 147 -9.25 5.17 8.36
CA CYS A 147 -10.09 5.63 7.26
C CYS A 147 -11.30 6.42 7.77
N LYS A 148 -11.93 6.02 8.88
CA LYS A 148 -13.03 6.78 9.49
C LYS A 148 -12.60 8.14 10.04
N GLU A 149 -11.51 8.18 10.82
CA GLU A 149 -10.97 9.39 11.46
C GLU A 149 -10.63 10.49 10.44
N THR A 150 -10.18 10.10 9.26
CA THR A 150 -9.80 11.01 8.17
C THR A 150 -10.99 11.42 7.28
N GLY A 151 -12.22 11.05 7.66
CA GLY A 151 -13.42 11.30 6.86
C GLY A 151 -13.46 10.50 5.56
N GLY A 152 -12.78 9.35 5.51
CA GLY A 152 -12.75 8.47 4.35
C GLY A 152 -14.03 7.65 4.16
N CYS A 153 -14.03 6.80 3.14
CA CYS A 153 -15.17 5.96 2.75
C CYS A 153 -15.74 5.07 3.88
N CYS A 154 -14.91 4.67 4.84
CA CYS A 154 -15.36 3.87 5.99
C CYS A 154 -16.25 4.63 6.97
N ALA A 155 -16.16 5.96 7.05
CA ALA A 155 -17.07 6.77 7.85
C ALA A 155 -18.44 6.92 7.17
N ARG A 156 -18.43 7.12 5.85
CA ARG A 156 -19.65 7.32 5.04
C ARG A 156 -20.39 6.04 4.66
N GLN A 157 -19.82 4.87 4.96
CA GLN A 157 -20.38 3.57 4.61
C GLN A 157 -20.64 3.35 3.11
N CYS A 158 -20.00 4.11 2.21
CA CYS A 158 -20.22 4.01 0.76
C CYS A 158 -19.70 2.69 0.14
N GLY A 159 -19.00 1.85 0.91
CA GLY A 159 -18.61 0.51 0.48
C GLY A 159 -17.38 0.43 -0.43
N CYS A 160 -16.82 1.54 -0.91
CA CYS A 160 -15.68 1.53 -1.84
C CYS A 160 -14.46 0.75 -1.34
N CYS A 161 -14.24 0.65 -0.03
CA CYS A 161 -13.12 -0.12 0.56
C CYS A 161 -13.34 -1.65 0.53
N LYS A 162 -14.57 -2.10 0.29
CA LYS A 162 -14.94 -3.53 0.19
C LYS A 162 -14.99 -4.01 -1.26
N ILE A 163 -15.06 -3.08 -2.22
CA ILE A 163 -15.21 -3.40 -3.64
C ILE A 163 -13.87 -3.90 -4.19
N LEU A 164 -13.91 -5.07 -4.83
CA LEU A 164 -12.79 -5.69 -5.52
C LEU A 164 -12.60 -5.00 -6.87
N GLY A 165 -11.79 -3.95 -6.87
CA GLY A 165 -11.28 -3.35 -8.09
C GLY A 165 -12.16 -2.29 -8.73
N TYR A 166 -11.47 -1.39 -9.44
CA TYR A 166 -12.03 -0.72 -10.60
C TYR A 166 -11.49 -1.50 -11.82
N GLY A 167 -12.31 -2.35 -12.43
CA GLY A 167 -11.95 -3.19 -13.57
C GLY A 167 -11.53 -4.64 -13.24
N THR A 168 -10.72 -5.24 -14.13
CA THR A 168 -10.40 -6.69 -14.20
C THR A 168 -9.39 -7.21 -13.17
N GLU A 169 -8.83 -6.35 -12.32
CA GLU A 169 -7.84 -6.77 -11.34
C GLU A 169 -8.42 -6.69 -9.93
N GLU A 170 -8.42 -7.83 -9.22
CA GLU A 170 -8.77 -7.93 -7.81
C GLU A 170 -7.75 -7.18 -6.95
N TRP A 171 -8.09 -5.97 -6.52
CA TRP A 171 -7.27 -5.22 -5.57
C TRP A 171 -8.12 -4.75 -4.40
N LYS A 172 -7.56 -4.94 -3.20
CA LYS A 172 -8.20 -4.67 -1.90
C LYS A 172 -7.42 -3.58 -1.17
N GLY A 173 -8.10 -2.53 -0.73
CA GLY A 173 -7.46 -1.41 -0.05
C GLY A 173 -8.45 -0.33 0.36
N HIS A 174 -8.00 0.57 1.24
CA HIS A 174 -8.78 1.75 1.61
C HIS A 174 -8.69 2.84 0.53
N CYS A 175 -9.64 3.77 0.58
CA CYS A 175 -9.61 4.95 -0.27
C CYS A 175 -8.36 5.79 0.01
N THR A 176 -7.76 6.31 -1.04
CA THR A 176 -6.76 7.38 -0.95
C THR A 176 -7.46 8.74 -1.11
N PRO A 177 -6.74 9.86 -0.94
CA PRO A 177 -7.25 11.18 -1.32
C PRO A 177 -7.69 11.29 -2.80
N ALA A 178 -7.28 10.36 -3.67
CA ALA A 178 -7.70 10.29 -5.07
C ALA A 178 -9.00 9.50 -5.31
N CYS A 179 -9.67 9.01 -4.27
CA CYS A 179 -10.94 8.30 -4.44
C CYS A 179 -12.05 9.23 -4.94
N THR A 180 -12.72 8.85 -6.04
CA THR A 180 -13.80 9.63 -6.66
C THR A 180 -14.92 9.96 -5.68
N CYS A 181 -15.34 9.00 -4.84
CA CYS A 181 -16.36 9.22 -3.81
C CYS A 181 -15.91 10.28 -2.79
N CYS A 182 -14.68 10.18 -2.28
CA CYS A 182 -14.13 11.17 -1.34
C CYS A 182 -13.98 12.55 -1.98
N GLN A 183 -13.62 12.61 -3.27
CA GLN A 183 -13.44 13.87 -3.98
C GLN A 183 -14.78 14.59 -4.20
N LYS A 184 -15.81 13.87 -4.65
CA LYS A 184 -17.17 14.40 -4.79
C LYS A 184 -17.74 14.92 -3.47
N ASP A 185 -17.54 14.17 -2.39
CA ASP A 185 -17.94 14.57 -1.03
C ASP A 185 -17.27 15.88 -0.59
N LYS A 186 -16.02 16.10 -1.01
CA LYS A 186 -15.28 17.35 -0.77
C LYS A 186 -15.57 18.45 -1.79
N GLY A 187 -16.52 18.26 -2.71
CA GLY A 187 -16.84 19.21 -3.78
C GLY A 187 -15.72 19.40 -4.81
N LEU A 188 -14.76 18.46 -4.89
CA LEU A 188 -13.66 18.55 -5.85
C LEU A 188 -14.16 18.15 -7.25
N ARG A 189 -14.04 19.08 -8.20
CA ARG A 189 -14.41 18.87 -9.59
C ARG A 189 -13.36 18.05 -10.37
N TYR A 190 -12.09 18.13 -9.97
CA TYR A 190 -10.99 17.43 -10.63
C TYR A 190 -10.22 16.55 -9.65
N PRO A 191 -9.62 15.44 -10.12
CA PRO A 191 -8.79 14.60 -9.27
C PRO A 191 -7.56 15.34 -8.77
N ILE A 192 -7.21 15.13 -7.49
CA ILE A 192 -6.01 15.69 -6.87
C ILE A 192 -4.75 15.45 -7.72
N ALA A 193 -3.83 16.42 -7.73
CA ALA A 193 -2.51 16.24 -8.35
C ALA A 193 -1.69 15.20 -7.58
N LEU A 194 -0.77 14.51 -8.28
CA LEU A 194 0.19 13.61 -7.63
C LEU A 194 1.39 14.37 -7.03
N GLU A 195 1.55 15.65 -7.32
CA GLU A 195 2.64 16.46 -6.79
C GLU A 195 2.62 16.44 -5.25
N GLY A 196 3.76 16.11 -4.64
CA GLY A 196 3.90 15.95 -3.19
C GLY A 196 3.57 14.56 -2.65
N TYR A 197 2.85 13.71 -3.38
CA TYR A 197 2.51 12.35 -2.93
C TYR A 197 3.63 11.35 -3.23
N GLY A 198 3.83 10.40 -2.31
CA GLY A 198 4.85 9.36 -2.47
C GLY A 198 6.28 9.88 -2.37
N LEU A 199 6.51 11.09 -1.83
CA LEU A 199 7.84 11.67 -1.60
C LEU A 199 8.37 11.39 -0.19
N VAL A 200 7.49 11.26 0.80
CA VAL A 200 7.83 11.02 2.20
C VAL A 200 6.79 10.08 2.81
N LEU A 201 7.24 9.08 3.58
CA LEU A 201 6.33 8.25 4.35
C LEU A 201 5.81 9.03 5.55
N PRO A 202 4.48 9.04 5.81
CA PRO A 202 3.92 9.73 6.97
C PRO A 202 4.14 8.97 8.29
N PHE A 203 4.96 7.92 8.28
CA PHE A 203 5.25 7.05 9.42
C PHE A 203 6.69 6.53 9.35
N ASN A 204 7.20 6.08 10.51
CA ASN A 204 8.54 5.55 10.62
C ASN A 204 8.58 4.02 10.53
N ILE A 205 9.25 3.52 9.48
CA ILE A 205 9.46 2.08 9.26
C ILE A 205 10.57 1.50 10.15
N ASN A 206 11.43 2.32 10.75
CA ASN A 206 12.50 1.86 11.64
C ASN A 206 11.90 1.61 13.03
N PRO A 207 11.96 0.38 13.58
CA PRO A 207 11.42 0.08 14.91
C PRO A 207 12.07 0.89 16.03
N GLU A 208 13.36 1.25 15.91
CA GLU A 208 14.10 1.99 16.95
C GLU A 208 13.56 3.41 17.16
N ASP A 209 12.98 4.00 16.11
CA ASP A 209 12.50 5.39 16.08
C ASP A 209 10.98 5.45 15.86
N SER A 210 10.27 4.32 16.06
CA SER A 210 8.86 4.17 15.72
C SER A 210 7.96 4.68 16.83
N ASP A 211 7.11 5.67 16.55
CA ASP A 211 6.04 6.09 17.46
C ASP A 211 4.86 5.07 17.47
N VAL A 212 3.87 5.32 18.34
CA VAL A 212 2.69 4.44 18.44
C VAL A 212 1.96 4.32 17.11
N PHE A 213 1.86 5.43 16.37
CA PHE A 213 1.19 5.47 15.07
C PHE A 213 1.89 4.55 14.06
N SER A 214 3.20 4.69 13.95
CA SER A 214 4.07 3.95 13.05
C SER A 214 4.06 2.45 13.37
N ARG A 215 4.10 2.08 14.66
CA ARG A 215 3.95 0.67 15.07
C ARG A 215 2.61 0.08 14.64
N ARG A 216 1.51 0.85 14.76
CA ARG A 216 0.18 0.40 14.33
C ARG A 216 0.06 0.27 12.82
N VAL A 217 0.69 1.18 12.05
CA VAL A 217 0.82 1.04 10.59
C VAL A 217 1.55 -0.26 10.25
N MET A 218 2.72 -0.48 10.86
CA MET A 218 3.52 -1.67 10.59
C MET A 218 2.80 -2.95 11.00
N ASP A 219 2.10 -2.96 12.13
CA ASP A 219 1.28 -4.12 12.49
C ASP A 219 0.19 -4.38 11.45
N ALA A 220 -0.61 -3.38 11.08
CA ALA A 220 -1.70 -3.58 10.13
C ALA A 220 -1.24 -4.08 8.74
N TYR A 221 -0.15 -3.50 8.21
CA TYR A 221 0.35 -3.79 6.85
C TYR A 221 1.35 -4.95 6.77
N VAL A 222 2.08 -5.25 7.85
CA VAL A 222 3.19 -6.20 7.85
C VAL A 222 2.90 -7.41 8.71
N TRP A 223 2.64 -7.20 10.00
CA TRP A 223 2.65 -8.28 10.98
C TRP A 223 1.29 -8.95 11.10
N GLY A 224 0.22 -8.17 11.21
CA GLY A 224 -1.14 -8.64 11.46
C GLY A 224 -1.24 -9.39 12.77
N LEU A 225 -0.42 -9.00 13.74
CA LEU A 225 -0.35 -9.52 15.09
C LEU A 225 -1.01 -8.44 15.93
N GLY A 226 -2.36 -8.46 15.95
CA GLY A 226 -3.14 -7.42 16.63
C GLY A 226 -2.50 -7.06 17.96
N ILE A 227 -2.43 -5.76 18.27
CA ILE A 227 -1.73 -5.25 19.44
C ILE A 227 -2.20 -6.08 20.63
N GLY A 228 -1.30 -6.88 21.20
CA GLY A 228 -1.57 -7.52 22.49
C GLY A 228 -1.99 -6.38 23.41
N THR A 229 -3.19 -6.49 23.97
CA THR A 229 -3.65 -5.57 25.00
C THR A 229 -2.70 -5.73 26.19
N GLU A 230 -1.60 -4.99 26.17
CA GLU A 230 -0.83 -4.64 27.36
C GLU A 230 -1.56 -3.51 28.10
#